data_AF-A0ABD2E2M6-F1
#
_entry.id   AF-A0ABD2E2M6-F1
#
_cell.length_a   1.000
_cell.length_b   1.000
_cell.length_c   1.000
_cell.angle_alpha   90.00
_cell.angle_beta   90.00
_cell.angle_gamma   90.00
#
_symmetry.space_group_name_H-M   'P 1'
#
loop_
_entity.id
_entity.type
_entity.pdbx_description
1 polymer ?
#
loop_
_entity_poly.entity_id
_entity_poly.type
_entity_poly.pdbx_seq_one_letter_code
_entity_poly.pdbx_strand_id
1 'polypeptide(L)'
;MLLTAINPQSFSTPSWRIEPKYSTKVLTGNWVEERRKFTRATEKTPQSIHRKEYVPFPGHRPDQISRWYGQRKTEGLPYKHLITHHQEPSHRYLISTYDDHYNRHNYNPGLPPLRTWNGNKLLWLPEKADFPLVAPPTNYGLYEQLKQRWLTSKLGLRESIYTSSYPRPPLWAMSRREHAIPVPPRRLHPVPRF
;
A
#
# COMPACT_ATOMS: atom_id res chain seq x y z
N MET A 1 -45.89 -21.66 -26.35
CA MET A 1 -46.44 -22.17 -25.07
C MET A 1 -45.94 -21.25 -23.95
N LEU A 2 -46.63 -20.13 -23.70
CA LEU A 2 -46.29 -19.20 -22.61
C LEU A 2 -47.17 -19.54 -21.41
N LEU A 3 -46.57 -20.02 -20.33
CA LEU A 3 -47.26 -20.29 -19.07
C LEU A 3 -47.72 -18.94 -18.48
N THR A 4 -49.02 -18.68 -18.50
CA THR A 4 -49.62 -17.56 -17.78
C THR A 4 -49.51 -17.83 -16.28
N ALA A 5 -48.66 -17.06 -15.60
CA ALA A 5 -48.54 -17.10 -14.15
C ALA A 5 -49.91 -16.77 -13.52
N ILE A 6 -50.46 -17.74 -12.78
CA ILE A 6 -51.65 -17.54 -11.95
C ILE A 6 -51.21 -16.71 -10.76
N ASN A 7 -51.60 -15.44 -10.74
CA ASN A 7 -51.33 -14.53 -9.64
C ASN A 7 -52.22 -14.95 -8.44
N PRO A 8 -51.67 -15.33 -7.28
CA PRO A 8 -52.49 -15.74 -6.15
C PRO A 8 -53.32 -14.56 -5.64
N GLN A 9 -54.64 -14.72 -5.65
CA GLN A 9 -55.57 -13.74 -5.10
C GLN A 9 -55.24 -13.52 -3.61
N SER A 10 -54.83 -12.32 -3.22
CA SER A 10 -54.53 -11.99 -1.83
C SER A 10 -55.77 -12.22 -0.96
N PHE A 11 -55.67 -13.13 0.02
CA PHE A 11 -56.70 -13.49 1.00
C PHE A 11 -56.92 -12.35 2.04
N SER A 12 -57.34 -11.19 1.57
CA SER A 12 -57.77 -10.09 2.43
C SER A 12 -59.08 -9.51 1.90
N THR A 13 -60.15 -10.28 2.04
CA THR A 13 -61.51 -9.73 2.00
C THR A 13 -62.15 -9.98 3.35
N PRO A 14 -62.54 -8.94 4.11
CA PRO A 14 -63.21 -9.11 5.38
C PRO A 14 -64.60 -9.74 5.14
N SER A 15 -64.97 -10.68 6.00
CA SER A 15 -66.12 -11.60 5.84
C SER A 15 -67.51 -10.96 5.75
N TRP A 16 -67.63 -9.64 5.96
CA TRP A 16 -68.90 -8.91 5.95
C TRP A 16 -69.24 -8.22 4.61
N ARG A 17 -68.34 -8.24 3.62
CA ARG A 17 -68.61 -7.69 2.27
C ARG A 17 -69.04 -8.82 1.32
N ILE A 18 -70.34 -8.89 1.02
CA ILE A 18 -70.97 -9.92 0.17
C ILE A 18 -71.16 -9.39 -1.27
N GLU A 19 -70.24 -8.56 -1.76
CA GLU A 19 -70.33 -8.06 -3.13
C GLU A 19 -69.71 -9.07 -4.12
N PRO A 20 -70.42 -9.48 -5.19
CA PRO A 20 -69.84 -10.31 -6.24
C PRO A 20 -68.66 -9.58 -6.91
N LYS A 21 -67.52 -10.25 -7.01
CA LYS A 21 -66.34 -9.74 -7.73
C LYS A 21 -66.52 -9.99 -9.22
N TYR A 22 -66.50 -8.92 -10.00
CA TYR A 22 -66.59 -8.98 -11.47
C TYR A 22 -65.24 -8.66 -12.12
N SER A 23 -65.10 -9.00 -13.41
CA SER A 23 -63.93 -8.60 -14.20
C SER A 23 -63.82 -7.07 -14.31
N THR A 24 -62.60 -6.54 -14.46
CA THR A 24 -62.31 -5.10 -14.67
C THR A 24 -62.99 -4.49 -15.91
N LYS A 25 -63.58 -5.33 -16.76
CA LYS A 25 -64.44 -4.91 -17.89
C LYS A 25 -65.84 -4.46 -17.45
N VAL A 26 -66.35 -5.01 -16.35
CA VAL A 26 -67.66 -4.69 -15.79
C VAL A 26 -67.56 -3.41 -14.98
N LEU A 27 -68.51 -2.49 -15.18
CA LEU A 27 -68.53 -1.17 -14.56
C LEU A 27 -69.13 -1.24 -13.15
N THR A 28 -68.47 -1.92 -12.21
CA THR A 28 -68.83 -1.93 -10.78
C THR A 28 -68.16 -0.79 -10.03
N GLY A 29 -68.60 -0.47 -8.81
CA GLY A 29 -68.28 0.79 -8.10
C GLY A 29 -66.80 1.23 -8.05
N ASN A 30 -65.84 0.32 -8.20
CA ASN A 30 -64.40 0.61 -8.19
C ASN A 30 -63.69 0.43 -9.56
N TRP A 31 -64.45 0.32 -10.66
CA TRP A 31 -63.95 -0.06 -11.98
C TRP A 31 -62.87 0.91 -12.53
N VAL A 32 -63.00 2.21 -12.26
CA VAL A 32 -62.05 3.24 -12.71
C VAL A 32 -60.71 3.08 -12.03
N GLU A 33 -60.69 2.90 -10.71
CA GLU A 33 -59.47 2.74 -9.92
C GLU A 33 -58.77 1.41 -10.23
N GLU A 34 -59.53 0.33 -10.45
CA GLU A 34 -58.96 -0.96 -10.87
C GLU A 34 -58.29 -0.90 -12.24
N ARG A 35 -58.81 -0.10 -13.18
CA ARG A 35 -58.16 0.17 -14.47
C ARG A 35 -57.01 1.15 -14.36
N ARG A 36 -57.06 2.09 -13.41
CA ARG A 36 -55.99 3.05 -13.11
C ARG A 36 -54.84 2.44 -12.31
N LYS A 37 -54.94 1.18 -11.84
CA LYS A 37 -53.82 0.48 -11.19
C LYS A 37 -52.56 0.64 -12.04
N PHE A 38 -51.69 1.46 -11.48
CA PHE A 38 -50.74 2.30 -12.16
C PHE A 38 -49.73 1.45 -12.95
N THR A 39 -49.77 1.53 -14.28
CA THR A 39 -48.61 1.14 -15.09
C THR A 39 -47.52 2.14 -14.73
N ARG A 40 -46.68 1.84 -13.73
CA ARG A 40 -45.50 2.67 -13.44
C ARG A 40 -44.75 2.75 -14.75
N ALA A 41 -44.63 3.96 -15.30
CA ALA A 41 -43.74 4.21 -16.42
C ALA A 41 -42.32 3.98 -15.89
N THR A 42 -41.84 2.74 -16.00
CA THR A 42 -40.49 2.31 -15.61
C THR A 42 -39.42 2.89 -16.55
N GLU A 43 -39.80 3.81 -17.43
CA GLU A 43 -38.96 4.29 -18.51
C GLU A 43 -37.83 5.21 -18.04
N LYS A 44 -38.00 5.91 -16.90
CA LYS A 44 -37.04 6.93 -16.46
C LYS A 44 -36.74 6.84 -14.97
N THR A 45 -35.67 6.11 -14.64
CA THR A 45 -35.07 6.14 -13.31
C THR A 45 -34.64 7.57 -12.97
N PRO A 46 -35.03 8.15 -11.83
CA PRO A 46 -34.61 9.49 -11.44
C PRO A 46 -33.08 9.53 -11.33
N GLN A 47 -32.46 10.42 -12.09
CA GLN A 47 -31.02 10.64 -12.05
C GLN A 47 -30.67 11.73 -11.03
N SER A 48 -29.50 11.63 -10.40
CA SER A 48 -28.97 12.68 -9.53
C SER A 48 -28.73 13.97 -10.30
N ILE A 49 -28.82 15.11 -9.59
CA ILE A 49 -28.55 16.45 -10.16
C ILE A 49 -27.14 16.49 -10.75
N HIS A 50 -26.16 15.93 -10.04
CA HIS A 50 -24.79 15.82 -10.52
C HIS A 50 -24.68 15.12 -11.88
N ARG A 51 -25.42 14.02 -12.12
CA ARG A 51 -25.39 13.31 -13.42
C ARG A 51 -26.08 14.08 -14.54
N LYS A 52 -26.99 15.00 -14.21
CA LYS A 52 -27.64 15.89 -15.19
C LYS A 52 -26.73 17.05 -15.58
N GLU A 53 -25.97 17.60 -14.63
CA GLU A 53 -25.15 18.80 -14.83
C GLU A 53 -23.72 18.48 -15.28
N TYR A 54 -23.14 17.38 -14.82
CA TYR A 54 -21.79 16.99 -15.18
C TYR A 54 -21.74 16.44 -16.60
N VAL A 55 -21.00 17.14 -17.47
CA VAL A 55 -20.67 16.68 -18.82
C VAL A 55 -19.33 15.95 -18.76
N PRO A 56 -19.30 14.60 -18.88
CA PRO A 56 -18.04 13.90 -18.98
C PRO A 56 -17.36 14.24 -20.31
N PHE A 57 -16.07 14.60 -20.25
CA PHE A 57 -15.23 14.76 -21.44
C PHE A 57 -14.32 13.53 -21.58
N PRO A 58 -14.79 12.42 -22.20
CA PRO A 58 -13.97 11.23 -22.38
C PRO A 58 -12.79 11.56 -23.29
N GLY A 59 -11.57 11.46 -22.76
CA GLY A 59 -10.35 11.78 -23.49
C GLY A 59 -9.75 13.16 -23.20
N HIS A 60 -10.42 13.99 -22.38
CA HIS A 60 -9.78 15.21 -21.88
C HIS A 60 -8.58 14.86 -20.99
N ARG A 61 -7.39 15.27 -21.43
CA ARG A 61 -6.18 15.20 -20.61
C ARG A 61 -6.01 16.52 -19.88
N PRO A 62 -5.76 16.53 -18.56
CA PRO A 62 -5.47 17.76 -17.85
C PRO A 62 -4.23 18.42 -18.47
N ASP A 63 -4.27 19.73 -18.66
CA ASP A 63 -3.12 20.48 -19.15
C ASP A 63 -1.97 20.42 -18.13
N GLN A 64 -0.98 19.57 -18.43
CA GLN A 64 0.20 19.39 -17.59
C GLN A 64 1.06 20.65 -17.56
N ILE A 65 1.08 21.43 -18.64
CA ILE A 65 1.89 22.63 -18.77
C ILE A 65 1.35 23.71 -17.82
N SER A 66 0.06 24.02 -17.90
CA SER A 66 -0.58 24.98 -16.98
C SER A 66 -0.44 24.56 -15.52
N ARG A 67 -0.58 23.27 -15.21
CA ARG A 67 -0.34 22.75 -13.85
C ARG A 67 1.10 22.95 -13.39
N TRP A 68 2.07 22.63 -14.23
CA TRP A 68 3.48 22.76 -13.89
C TRP A 68 3.90 24.22 -13.69
N TYR A 69 3.39 25.14 -14.52
CA TYR A 69 3.60 26.58 -14.32
C TYR A 69 2.90 27.10 -13.05
N GLY A 70 1.68 26.64 -12.77
CA GLY A 70 0.98 26.97 -11.52
C GLY A 70 1.76 26.51 -10.29
N GLN A 71 2.24 25.27 -10.30
CA GLN A 71 3.05 24.70 -9.23
C GLN A 71 4.35 25.49 -9.04
N ARG A 72 5.08 25.78 -10.13
CA ARG A 72 6.33 26.57 -10.05
C ARG A 72 6.12 27.99 -9.53
N LYS A 73 4.95 28.61 -9.77
CA LYS A 73 4.62 29.92 -9.17
C LYS A 73 4.36 29.83 -7.67
N THR A 74 3.80 28.72 -7.20
CA THR A 74 3.57 28.47 -5.78
C THR A 74 4.80 27.94 -5.04
N GLU A 75 5.76 27.36 -5.76
CA GLU A 75 7.07 26.97 -5.23
C GLU A 75 7.82 28.25 -4.85
N GLY A 76 7.80 28.58 -3.56
CA GLY A 76 8.48 29.75 -3.00
C GLY A 76 10.00 29.64 -3.03
N LEU A 77 10.67 30.48 -2.23
CA LEU A 77 12.13 30.51 -2.18
C LEU A 77 12.69 29.16 -1.70
N PRO A 78 13.74 28.61 -2.32
CA PRO A 78 14.33 27.35 -1.89
C PRO A 78 14.87 27.45 -0.46
N TYR A 79 14.69 26.39 0.34
CA TYR A 79 15.24 26.26 1.70
C TYR A 79 16.71 26.69 1.81
N LYS A 80 17.51 26.36 0.78
CA LYS A 80 18.93 26.73 0.69
C LYS A 80 19.14 28.23 0.93
N HIS A 81 18.32 29.10 0.34
CA HIS A 81 18.50 30.55 0.47
C HIS A 81 18.00 31.11 1.80
N LEU A 82 17.16 30.38 2.53
CA LEU A 82 16.58 30.85 3.79
C LEU A 82 17.41 30.47 5.00
N ILE A 83 17.95 29.24 5.01
CA ILE A 83 18.51 28.64 6.23
C ILE A 83 20.01 28.35 6.10
N THR A 84 20.55 28.20 4.89
CA THR A 84 21.98 27.91 4.76
C THR A 84 22.80 29.19 4.92
N HIS A 85 23.71 29.17 5.88
CA HIS A 85 24.72 30.21 6.03
C HIS A 85 25.91 29.87 5.12
N HIS A 86 26.45 30.88 4.42
CA HIS A 86 27.70 30.79 3.65
C HIS A 86 27.79 29.65 2.62
N GLN A 87 26.66 29.17 2.10
CA GLN A 87 26.60 28.05 1.13
C GLN A 87 27.25 26.75 1.65
N GLU A 88 27.23 26.53 2.97
CA GLU A 88 27.84 25.34 3.56
C GLU A 88 27.09 24.07 3.14
N PRO A 89 27.81 23.00 2.73
CA PRO A 89 27.18 21.71 2.49
C PRO A 89 26.52 21.18 3.76
N SER A 90 25.30 20.65 3.65
CA SER A 90 24.58 20.08 4.80
C SER A 90 25.33 18.94 5.51
N HIS A 91 26.22 18.27 4.79
CA HIS A 91 27.02 17.13 5.26
C HIS A 91 28.43 17.54 5.72
N ARG A 92 28.65 18.83 6.01
CA ARG A 92 29.96 19.32 6.45
C ARG A 92 30.35 18.84 7.85
N TYR A 93 29.37 18.69 8.75
CA TYR A 93 29.59 18.34 10.17
C TYR A 93 28.97 16.98 10.52
N LEU A 94 29.63 15.89 10.06
CA LEU A 94 29.18 14.52 10.31
C LEU A 94 29.92 13.83 11.47
N ILE A 95 30.87 14.52 12.10
CA ILE A 95 31.73 13.99 13.16
C ILE A 95 31.40 14.72 14.45
N SER A 96 31.13 13.95 15.51
CA SER A 96 30.93 14.51 16.84
C SER A 96 32.28 14.81 17.49
N THR A 97 32.30 15.76 18.44
CA THR A 97 33.50 16.08 19.22
C THR A 97 34.04 14.86 19.97
N TYR A 98 33.15 13.97 20.41
CA TYR A 98 33.53 12.69 21.02
C TYR A 98 34.30 11.80 20.05
N ASP A 99 33.79 11.60 18.83
CA ASP A 99 34.43 10.75 17.82
C ASP A 99 35.81 11.30 17.41
N ASP A 100 35.91 12.62 17.24
CA ASP A 100 37.17 13.31 16.95
C ASP A 100 38.23 13.11 18.05
N HIS A 101 37.80 13.21 19.32
CA HIS A 101 38.69 13.10 20.48
C HIS A 101 39.20 11.69 20.70
N TYR A 102 38.30 10.71 20.69
CA TYR A 102 38.63 9.35 21.11
C TYR A 102 39.13 8.47 19.96
N ASN A 103 38.51 8.54 18.79
CA ASN A 103 38.83 7.63 17.69
C ASN A 103 39.84 8.21 16.71
N ARG A 104 39.87 9.54 16.55
CA ARG A 104 40.73 10.23 15.56
C ARG A 104 41.88 10.99 16.20
N HIS A 105 41.99 10.94 17.52
CA HIS A 105 43.08 11.51 18.30
C HIS A 105 43.34 13.00 18.01
N ASN A 106 42.28 13.77 17.71
CA ASN A 106 42.35 15.20 17.43
C ASN A 106 43.27 15.58 16.25
N TYR A 107 43.54 14.65 15.34
CA TYR A 107 44.35 14.96 14.17
C TYR A 107 43.51 15.69 13.12
N ASN A 108 43.76 16.99 12.95
CA ASN A 108 43.11 17.81 11.93
C ASN A 108 44.16 18.55 11.08
N PRO A 109 44.34 18.17 9.80
CA PRO A 109 45.34 18.79 8.92
C PRO A 109 44.95 20.20 8.45
N GLY A 110 43.69 20.61 8.64
CA GLY A 110 43.19 21.93 8.28
C GLY A 110 43.29 22.97 9.41
N LEU A 111 43.90 22.61 10.54
CA LEU A 111 44.10 23.56 11.64
C LEU A 111 45.13 24.62 11.24
N PRO A 112 44.85 25.91 11.48
CA PRO A 112 45.88 26.93 11.33
C PRO A 112 47.02 26.72 12.34
N PRO A 113 48.19 27.32 12.08
CA PRO A 113 49.33 27.26 13.01
C PRO A 113 48.98 27.89 14.37
N LEU A 114 49.96 27.84 15.30
CA LEU A 114 49.84 28.25 16.72
C LEU A 114 48.86 29.40 16.99
N ARG A 115 48.11 29.27 18.09
CA ARG A 115 47.09 30.24 18.51
C ARG A 115 47.67 31.65 18.66
N THR A 116 46.87 32.64 18.31
CA THR A 116 47.16 34.08 18.39
C THR A 116 46.20 34.76 19.37
N TRP A 117 46.69 35.72 20.16
CA TRP A 117 45.83 36.47 21.07
C TRP A 117 45.03 37.51 20.29
N ASN A 118 43.71 37.45 20.37
CA ASN A 118 42.83 38.45 19.78
C ASN A 118 42.37 39.45 20.84
N GLY A 119 42.89 40.68 20.78
CA GLY A 119 42.55 41.75 21.72
C GLY A 119 41.08 42.18 21.70
N ASN A 120 40.40 42.08 20.56
CA ASN A 120 38.99 42.48 20.46
C ASN A 120 38.05 41.47 21.12
N LYS A 121 38.38 40.18 21.04
CA LYS A 121 37.61 39.10 21.66
C LYS A 121 38.12 38.71 23.06
N LEU A 122 39.31 39.18 23.44
CA LEU A 122 40.02 38.79 24.66
C LEU A 122 40.20 37.27 24.80
N LEU A 123 40.49 36.60 23.68
CA LEU A 123 40.59 35.14 23.59
C LEU A 123 41.76 34.73 22.68
N TRP A 124 42.33 33.55 22.95
CA TRP A 124 43.30 32.91 22.07
C TRP A 124 42.57 32.25 20.91
N LEU A 125 42.76 32.78 19.70
CA LEU A 125 42.15 32.25 18.48
C LEU A 125 43.16 31.51 17.60
N PRO A 126 42.69 30.51 16.84
CA PRO A 126 41.34 29.98 16.91
C PRO A 126 41.15 28.96 18.04
N GLU A 127 39.91 28.87 18.51
CA GLU A 127 39.52 27.78 19.37
C GLU A 127 39.40 26.49 18.54
N LYS A 128 39.52 25.36 19.23
CA LYS A 128 39.41 24.05 18.57
C LYS A 128 38.04 23.86 17.90
N ALA A 129 36.98 24.41 18.50
CA ALA A 129 35.62 24.31 17.99
C ALA A 129 35.39 25.14 16.71
N ASP A 130 36.23 26.14 16.44
CA ASP A 130 36.11 26.99 15.25
C ASP A 130 36.47 26.23 13.96
N PHE A 131 37.29 25.18 14.09
CA PHE A 131 37.80 24.37 12.98
C PHE A 131 37.45 22.89 13.19
N PRO A 132 36.16 22.51 13.06
CA PRO A 132 35.76 21.13 13.14
C PRO A 132 36.39 20.30 12.02
N LEU A 133 36.66 19.03 12.30
CA LEU A 133 37.23 18.11 11.32
C LEU A 133 36.21 17.84 10.20
N VAL A 134 36.56 18.20 8.97
CA VAL A 134 35.75 17.91 7.78
C VAL A 134 36.21 16.59 7.18
N ALA A 135 35.54 15.51 7.56
CA ALA A 135 35.84 14.18 7.06
C ALA A 135 34.56 13.32 7.04
N PRO A 136 34.54 12.21 6.28
CA PRO A 136 33.41 11.29 6.29
C PRO A 136 33.21 10.70 7.70
N PRO A 137 31.97 10.34 8.07
CA PRO A 137 31.67 9.73 9.36
C PRO A 137 32.33 8.36 9.51
N THR A 138 32.69 8.01 10.74
CA THR A 138 33.42 6.76 11.05
C THR A 138 32.58 5.50 10.78
N ASN A 139 31.24 5.62 10.82
CA ASN A 139 30.21 4.65 10.39
C ASN A 139 30.29 3.19 10.94
N TYR A 140 31.37 2.77 11.60
CA TYR A 140 31.59 1.48 12.29
C TYR A 140 31.02 0.24 11.56
N GLY A 141 30.98 0.23 10.22
CA GLY A 141 30.34 -0.82 9.42
C GLY A 141 28.79 -0.89 9.50
N LEU A 142 28.13 -0.04 10.29
CA LEU A 142 26.67 0.00 10.45
C LEU A 142 25.98 0.30 9.10
N TYR A 143 26.52 1.25 8.35
CA TYR A 143 26.01 1.59 7.02
C TYR A 143 26.05 0.38 6.07
N GLU A 144 27.15 -0.36 6.07
CA GLU A 144 27.32 -1.55 5.22
C GLU A 144 26.35 -2.66 5.63
N GLN A 145 26.20 -2.90 6.93
CA GLN A 145 25.26 -3.88 7.48
C GLN A 145 23.80 -3.54 7.11
N LEU A 146 23.41 -2.28 7.23
CA LEU A 146 22.07 -1.83 6.84
C LEU A 146 21.84 -1.93 5.33
N LYS A 147 22.84 -1.55 4.53
CA LYS A 147 22.78 -1.68 3.07
C LYS A 147 22.59 -3.14 2.65
N GLN A 148 23.32 -4.07 3.28
CA GLN A 148 23.12 -5.50 3.05
C GLN A 148 21.69 -5.92 3.43
N ARG A 149 21.21 -5.56 4.62
CA ARG A 149 19.83 -5.88 5.05
C ARG A 149 18.77 -5.38 4.08
N TRP A 150 18.91 -4.16 3.56
CA TRP A 150 17.96 -3.59 2.59
C TRP A 150 17.98 -4.26 1.22
N LEU A 151 19.15 -4.77 0.80
CA LEU A 151 19.23 -5.57 -0.42
C LEU A 151 18.59 -6.94 -0.22
N THR A 152 18.84 -7.58 0.92
CA THR A 152 18.27 -8.90 1.26
C THR A 152 16.74 -8.85 1.42
N SER A 153 16.19 -7.78 2.01
CA SER A 153 14.75 -7.68 2.28
C SER A 153 13.88 -7.56 1.01
N LYS A 154 14.45 -7.17 -0.13
CA LYS A 154 13.71 -7.06 -1.40
C LYS A 154 13.54 -8.39 -2.14
N LEU A 155 14.25 -9.44 -1.74
CA LEU A 155 14.31 -10.72 -2.48
C LEU A 155 13.33 -11.79 -1.98
N GLY A 156 12.58 -11.55 -0.90
CA GLY A 156 11.66 -12.54 -0.34
C GLY A 156 10.25 -12.45 -0.95
N LEU A 157 9.78 -13.55 -1.56
CA LEU A 157 8.35 -13.85 -1.60
C LEU A 157 7.75 -13.64 -0.19
N ARG A 158 6.46 -13.28 -0.09
CA ARG A 158 5.74 -13.16 1.20
C ARG A 158 5.67 -14.52 1.91
N GLU A 159 6.77 -14.93 2.52
CA GLU A 159 6.84 -16.08 3.39
C GLU A 159 6.18 -15.71 4.71
N SER A 160 5.37 -16.62 5.25
CA SER A 160 4.82 -16.45 6.58
C SER A 160 5.94 -16.52 7.63
N ILE A 161 5.76 -15.86 8.78
CA ILE A 161 6.71 -15.91 9.91
C ILE A 161 7.01 -17.37 10.30
N TYR A 162 6.02 -18.26 10.19
CA TYR A 162 6.18 -19.68 10.47
C TYR A 162 7.16 -20.34 9.50
N THR A 163 7.03 -20.07 8.19
CA THR A 163 7.91 -20.62 7.14
C THR A 163 9.35 -20.14 7.28
N SER A 164 9.57 -18.86 7.62
CA SER A 164 10.92 -18.31 7.82
C SER A 164 11.58 -18.81 9.10
N SER A 165 10.80 -19.03 10.16
CA SER A 165 11.31 -19.45 11.48
C SER A 165 11.61 -20.95 11.53
N TYR A 166 10.88 -21.75 10.76
CA TYR A 166 11.05 -23.20 10.68
C TYR A 166 11.50 -23.60 9.26
N PRO A 167 12.79 -23.40 8.91
CA PRO A 167 13.31 -23.87 7.65
C PRO A 167 13.20 -25.40 7.57
N ARG A 168 12.91 -25.92 6.39
CA ARG A 168 12.92 -27.38 6.20
C ARG A 168 14.33 -27.89 6.52
N PRO A 169 14.45 -28.89 7.43
CA PRO A 169 15.74 -29.49 7.71
C PRO A 169 16.29 -30.11 6.41
N PRO A 170 17.61 -30.15 6.23
CA PRO A 170 18.20 -30.72 5.04
C PRO A 170 17.80 -32.19 4.89
N LEU A 171 17.71 -32.68 3.64
CA LEU A 171 17.16 -34.00 3.34
C LEU A 171 17.88 -35.16 4.06
N TRP A 172 19.16 -34.99 4.39
CA TRP A 172 19.94 -35.99 5.13
C TRP A 172 19.56 -36.10 6.62
N ALA A 173 18.93 -35.07 7.19
CA ALA A 173 18.41 -35.11 8.55
C ALA A 173 17.02 -35.79 8.62
N MET A 174 16.39 -36.03 7.47
CA MET A 174 15.14 -36.80 7.42
C MET A 174 15.47 -38.29 7.44
N SER A 175 14.75 -39.05 8.26
CA SER A 175 14.91 -40.51 8.28
C SER A 175 14.53 -41.09 6.92
N ARG A 176 15.42 -41.87 6.32
CA ARG A 176 15.11 -42.64 5.12
C ARG A 176 14.12 -43.72 5.53
N ARG A 177 12.86 -43.63 5.08
CA ARG A 177 11.94 -44.76 5.19
C ARG A 177 12.39 -45.84 4.22
N GLU A 178 13.00 -46.89 4.74
CA GLU A 178 13.19 -48.11 4.00
C GLU A 178 11.83 -48.80 3.91
N HIS A 179 11.24 -48.82 2.72
CA HIS A 179 10.05 -49.62 2.47
C HIS A 179 10.47 -51.09 2.38
N ALA A 180 9.74 -51.97 3.07
CA ALA A 180 9.95 -53.41 2.93
C ALA A 180 9.78 -53.79 1.46
N ILE A 181 10.81 -54.41 0.87
CA ILE A 181 10.73 -54.96 -0.48
C ILE A 181 9.64 -56.04 -0.45
N PRO A 182 8.56 -55.93 -1.24
CA PRO A 182 7.53 -56.97 -1.24
C PRO A 182 8.15 -58.26 -1.76
N VAL A 183 8.20 -59.29 -0.89
CA VAL A 183 8.64 -60.63 -1.28
C VAL A 183 7.62 -61.18 -2.27
N PRO A 184 8.01 -61.53 -3.51
CA PRO A 184 7.07 -62.09 -4.47
C PRO A 184 6.53 -63.43 -3.94
N PRO A 185 5.22 -63.70 -4.07
CA PRO A 185 4.64 -64.94 -3.58
C PRO A 185 5.25 -66.16 -4.29
N ARG A 186 5.48 -67.23 -3.53
CA ARG A 186 5.99 -68.51 -4.06
C ARG A 186 5.02 -69.05 -5.12
N ARG A 187 5.52 -69.35 -6.33
CA ARG A 187 4.73 -69.87 -7.44
C ARG A 187 4.10 -71.21 -7.05
N LEU A 188 2.77 -71.30 -7.12
CA LEU A 188 2.05 -72.57 -6.99
C LEU A 188 2.36 -73.44 -8.23
N HIS A 189 2.67 -74.71 -8.02
CA HIS A 189 2.96 -75.67 -9.09
C HIS A 189 1.73 -75.86 -10.00
N PRO A 190 1.94 -76.10 -11.32
CA PRO A 190 0.83 -76.28 -12.25
C PRO A 190 0.07 -77.59 -11.96
N VAL A 191 -1.26 -77.48 -11.87
CA VAL A 191 -2.18 -78.62 -11.80
C VAL A 191 -2.16 -79.36 -13.14
N PRO A 192 -2.02 -80.70 -13.17
CA PRO A 192 -2.09 -81.47 -14.42
C PRO A 192 -3.49 -81.35 -15.05
N ARG A 193 -3.53 -81.16 -16.36
CA ARG A 193 -4.78 -81.06 -17.13
C ARG A 193 -5.25 -82.46 -17.54
N PHE A 194 -6.48 -82.75 -17.10
CA PHE A 194 -7.42 -83.83 -17.45
C PHE A 194 -7.05 -85.25 -17.03
#